data_AF-A0A931XM77-F1
#
_entry.id   AF-A0A931XM77-F1
#
_cell.length_a   1.000
_cell.length_b   1.000
_cell.length_c   1.000
_cell.angle_alpha   90.00
_cell.angle_beta   90.00
_cell.angle_gamma   90.00
#
_symmetry.space_group_name_H-M   'P 1'
#
loop_
_entity.id
_entity.type
_entity.pdbx_description
1 polymer ?
#
loop_
_entity_poly.entity_id
_entity_poly.type
_entity_poly.pdbx_seq_one_letter_code
_entity_poly.pdbx_strand_id
1 'polypeptide(L)'
;MVKVERFAKNPILTSKGQNGWESKAVFNGCTVFDKGIFKMLYRAISDYGISTIGITESLDGIHFKDRRQLIVGEQDFEKYGVEDPRITKLDDSYYIFYTALSTMPLTPSGIKIGLVKTRDFVKFEKHAVTPFNSKAMALFPKKIDGKIVGILTVNTDMPPSKIALVFFDNEEQIWSFDFWQNWLASYNKFVLNLARAPSDQVEVGAPPVLTDEGWLLIYAHIRNYYSANKIFGVEAVLLDLNDP
;
A
#
# COMPACT_ATOMS: atom_id res chain seq x y z
N MET A 1 12.72 -6.19 -20.44
CA MET A 1 13.24 -5.05 -19.65
C MET A 1 12.21 -3.92 -19.72
N VAL A 2 11.65 -3.50 -18.59
CA VAL A 2 10.72 -2.36 -18.55
C VAL A 2 11.52 -1.08 -18.77
N LYS A 3 11.18 -0.30 -19.81
CA LYS A 3 11.78 1.02 -20.05
C LYS A 3 10.85 2.08 -19.46
N VAL A 4 11.35 2.87 -18.51
CA VAL A 4 10.62 3.98 -17.91
C VAL A 4 11.24 5.30 -18.33
N GLU A 5 10.41 6.26 -18.73
CA GLU A 5 10.82 7.61 -19.10
C GLU A 5 10.27 8.60 -18.07
N ARG A 6 11.16 9.44 -17.52
CA ARG A 6 10.73 10.45 -16.55
C ARG A 6 9.90 11.51 -17.26
N PHE A 7 8.71 11.78 -16.72
CA PHE A 7 7.89 12.88 -17.21
C PHE A 7 8.60 14.23 -17.02
N ALA A 8 8.70 15.02 -18.08
CA ALA A 8 9.47 16.27 -18.06
C ALA A 8 8.86 17.36 -17.17
N LYS A 9 7.53 17.33 -16.94
CA LYS A 9 6.82 18.32 -16.11
C LYS A 9 6.54 17.81 -14.69
N ASN A 10 7.40 16.95 -14.16
CA ASN A 10 7.32 16.55 -12.76
C ASN A 10 7.45 17.79 -11.82
N PRO A 11 6.81 17.79 -10.63
CA PRO A 11 5.93 16.73 -10.13
C PRO A 11 4.49 16.84 -10.67
N ILE A 12 3.81 15.70 -10.84
CA ILE A 12 2.37 15.64 -11.19
C ILE A 12 1.44 16.04 -10.03
N LEU A 13 1.97 16.05 -8.80
CA LEU A 13 1.28 16.48 -7.60
C LEU A 13 2.26 17.21 -6.67
N THR A 14 1.88 18.39 -6.19
CA THR A 14 2.59 19.14 -5.14
C THR A 14 1.62 19.53 -4.04
N SER A 15 2.10 19.79 -2.82
CA SER A 15 1.27 20.34 -1.75
C SER A 15 0.66 21.67 -2.20
N LYS A 16 -0.58 21.95 -1.77
CA LYS A 16 -1.22 23.24 -2.06
C LYS A 16 -0.72 24.38 -1.18
N GLY A 17 0.05 24.06 -0.12
CA GLY A 17 0.50 25.02 0.88
C GLY A 17 -0.66 25.56 1.74
N GLN A 18 -0.29 26.14 2.89
CA GLN A 18 -1.15 26.81 3.87
C GLN A 18 -2.32 25.98 4.46
N ASN A 19 -2.31 25.82 5.79
CA ASN A 19 -3.46 25.53 6.66
C ASN A 19 -4.48 24.51 6.12
N GLY A 20 -4.03 23.28 5.89
CA GLY A 20 -4.88 22.19 5.41
C GLY A 20 -4.27 20.81 5.64
N TRP A 21 -5.04 19.75 5.36
CA TRP A 21 -4.60 18.36 5.53
C TRP A 21 -3.47 17.94 4.57
N GLU A 22 -3.26 18.68 3.48
CA GLU A 22 -2.17 18.50 2.50
C GLU A 22 -1.16 19.67 2.48
N SER A 23 -1.07 20.46 3.55
CA SER A 23 -0.29 21.71 3.54
C SER A 23 1.23 21.49 3.52
N LYS A 24 1.74 20.45 4.20
CA LYS A 24 3.19 20.22 4.34
C LYS A 24 3.77 19.40 3.20
N ALA A 25 3.14 18.28 2.84
CA ALA A 25 3.65 17.40 1.78
C ALA A 25 2.54 16.51 1.21
N VAL A 26 2.72 16.11 -0.06
CA VAL A 26 1.93 15.05 -0.72
C VAL A 26 2.87 14.09 -1.46
N PHE A 27 2.71 12.79 -1.27
CA PHE A 27 3.61 11.77 -1.80
C PHE A 27 3.01 10.35 -1.68
N ASN A 28 3.78 9.33 -2.04
CA ASN A 28 3.39 7.90 -1.94
C ASN A 28 2.00 7.60 -2.53
N GLY A 29 1.79 8.06 -3.76
CA GLY A 29 0.53 7.87 -4.47
C GLY A 29 0.37 6.47 -5.06
N CYS A 30 -0.86 5.96 -5.06
CA CYS A 30 -1.27 4.74 -5.74
C CYS A 30 -2.49 5.02 -6.61
N THR A 31 -2.48 4.54 -7.85
CA THR A 31 -3.49 4.85 -8.86
C THR A 31 -4.22 3.60 -9.31
N VAL A 32 -5.54 3.72 -9.49
CA VAL A 32 -6.36 2.75 -10.21
C VAL A 32 -6.96 3.43 -11.44
N PHE A 33 -6.98 2.73 -12.58
CA PHE A 33 -7.70 3.15 -13.77
C PHE A 33 -9.00 2.35 -13.87
N ASP A 34 -10.14 3.05 -13.84
CA ASP A 34 -11.45 2.41 -13.94
C ASP A 34 -12.46 3.34 -14.62
N LYS A 35 -13.26 2.77 -15.53
CA LYS A 35 -14.29 3.49 -16.31
C LYS A 35 -13.74 4.76 -17.00
N GLY A 36 -12.52 4.70 -17.55
CA GLY A 36 -11.91 5.80 -18.28
C GLY A 36 -11.30 6.90 -17.41
N ILE A 37 -11.24 6.72 -16.09
CA ILE A 37 -10.74 7.71 -15.14
C ILE A 37 -9.62 7.11 -14.30
N PHE A 38 -8.50 7.81 -14.21
CA PHE A 38 -7.46 7.55 -13.23
C PHE A 38 -7.87 8.15 -11.90
N LYS A 39 -7.97 7.32 -10.86
CA LYS A 39 -8.16 7.76 -9.47
C LYS A 39 -6.87 7.49 -8.72
N MET A 40 -6.24 8.54 -8.21
CA MET A 40 -5.04 8.42 -7.39
C MET A 40 -5.38 8.71 -5.94
N LEU A 41 -5.03 7.75 -5.08
CA LEU A 41 -4.93 7.99 -3.65
C LEU A 41 -3.50 8.39 -3.32
N TYR A 42 -3.31 9.30 -2.37
CA TYR A 42 -1.98 9.77 -1.99
C TYR A 42 -1.91 10.09 -0.51
N ARG A 43 -0.73 9.92 0.07
CA ARG A 43 -0.45 10.38 1.43
C ARG A 43 -0.30 11.90 1.41
N ALA A 44 -0.98 12.54 2.35
CA ALA A 44 -0.89 13.97 2.62
C ALA A 44 -0.47 14.18 4.08
N ILE A 45 0.39 15.17 4.32
CA ILE A 45 0.83 15.58 5.65
C ILE A 45 0.42 17.03 5.87
N SER A 46 -0.20 17.29 7.03
CA SER A 46 -0.49 18.65 7.50
C SER A 46 0.71 19.29 8.20
N ASP A 47 0.66 20.60 8.46
CA ASP A 47 1.71 21.29 9.22
C ASP A 47 1.89 20.74 10.65
N TYR A 48 0.84 20.11 11.19
CA TYR A 48 0.87 19.41 12.48
C TYR A 48 1.50 18.01 12.42
N GLY A 49 1.95 17.57 11.24
CA GLY A 49 2.58 16.26 11.06
C GLY A 49 1.60 15.09 11.01
N ILE A 50 0.29 15.35 10.87
CA ILE A 50 -0.73 14.31 10.79
C ILE A 50 -0.81 13.79 9.35
N SER A 51 -0.59 12.49 9.16
CA SER A 51 -0.76 11.80 7.88
C SER A 51 -2.23 11.45 7.64
N THR A 52 -2.74 11.82 6.47
CA THR A 52 -4.08 11.43 5.98
C THR A 52 -3.99 11.02 4.51
N ILE A 53 -5.05 10.38 3.98
CA ILE A 53 -5.09 9.96 2.57
C ILE A 53 -6.05 10.86 1.79
N GLY A 54 -5.54 11.47 0.73
CA GLY A 54 -6.34 12.20 -0.25
C GLY A 54 -6.71 11.35 -1.46
N ILE A 55 -7.74 11.78 -2.18
CA ILE A 55 -8.10 11.27 -3.52
C ILE A 55 -8.09 12.41 -4.54
N THR A 56 -7.69 12.10 -5.77
CA THR A 56 -7.73 13.01 -6.91
C THR A 56 -7.96 12.23 -8.20
N GLU A 57 -8.51 12.89 -9.21
CA GLU A 57 -8.88 12.24 -10.48
C GLU A 57 -8.17 12.88 -11.67
N SER A 58 -7.94 12.08 -12.71
CA SER A 58 -7.36 12.51 -13.98
C SER A 58 -7.96 11.70 -15.14
N LEU A 59 -8.08 12.34 -16.30
CA LEU A 59 -8.47 11.66 -17.54
C LEU A 59 -7.28 11.13 -18.33
N ASP A 60 -6.07 11.65 -18.08
CA ASP A 60 -4.85 11.32 -18.82
C ASP A 60 -3.74 10.71 -17.94
N GLY A 61 -3.98 10.59 -16.64
CA GLY A 61 -3.03 10.05 -15.67
C GLY A 61 -1.87 11.01 -15.35
N ILE A 62 -1.94 12.25 -15.84
CA ILE A 62 -0.87 13.26 -15.70
C ILE A 62 -1.41 14.51 -15.00
N HIS A 63 -2.55 15.02 -15.43
CA HIS A 63 -3.17 16.23 -14.88
C HIS A 63 -4.27 15.86 -13.89
N PHE A 64 -3.95 15.93 -12.61
CA PHE A 64 -4.83 15.55 -11.51
C PHE A 64 -5.58 16.75 -10.90
N LYS A 65 -6.89 16.60 -10.71
CA LYS A 65 -7.82 17.62 -10.20
C LYS A 65 -8.77 17.06 -9.14
N ASP A 66 -9.67 17.91 -8.63
CA ASP A 66 -10.75 17.51 -7.70
C ASP A 66 -10.24 16.83 -6.41
N ARG A 67 -9.15 17.37 -5.87
CA ARG A 67 -8.51 16.83 -4.65
C ARG A 67 -9.40 17.00 -3.42
N ARG A 68 -9.61 15.93 -2.67
CA ARG A 68 -10.28 15.96 -1.37
C ARG A 68 -9.66 14.97 -0.39
N GLN A 69 -9.82 15.23 0.91
CA GLN A 69 -9.44 14.29 1.95
C GLN A 69 -10.40 13.09 1.89
N LEU A 70 -9.86 11.88 1.90
CA LEU A 70 -10.63 10.64 1.75
C LEU A 70 -10.64 9.83 3.04
N ILE A 71 -9.46 9.51 3.59
CA ILE A 71 -9.33 8.66 4.77
C ILE A 71 -8.54 9.42 5.84
N VAL A 72 -9.14 9.49 7.02
CA VAL A 72 -8.55 10.05 8.24
C VAL A 72 -8.53 8.97 9.31
N GLY A 73 -7.59 9.07 10.25
CA GLY A 73 -7.49 8.15 11.38
C GLY A 73 -8.57 8.44 12.42
N GLU A 74 -9.58 7.59 12.52
CA GLU A 74 -10.72 7.76 13.44
C GLU A 74 -10.83 6.62 14.45
N GLN A 75 -10.41 5.42 14.06
CA GLN A 75 -10.50 4.22 14.90
C GLN A 75 -9.22 4.01 15.72
N ASP A 76 -9.31 3.27 16.82
CA ASP A 76 -8.20 3.09 17.75
C ASP A 76 -6.92 2.52 17.10
N PHE A 77 -7.05 1.68 16.07
CA PHE A 77 -5.90 1.10 15.37
C PHE A 77 -5.21 2.07 14.40
N GLU A 78 -5.78 3.24 14.13
CA GLU A 78 -5.30 4.22 13.13
C GLU A 78 -5.29 5.67 13.64
N LYS A 79 -5.62 5.90 14.91
CA LYS A 79 -5.91 7.23 15.48
C LYS A 79 -4.79 8.26 15.40
N TYR A 80 -3.55 7.84 15.13
CA TYR A 80 -2.41 8.75 14.99
C TYR A 80 -2.01 9.04 13.54
N GLY A 81 -2.67 8.41 12.57
CA GLY A 81 -2.46 8.69 11.16
C GLY A 81 -2.65 7.46 10.27
N VAL A 82 -2.96 7.75 9.01
CA VAL A 82 -3.08 6.77 7.93
C VAL A 82 -2.11 7.13 6.82
N GLU A 83 -1.36 6.15 6.31
CA GLU A 83 -0.23 6.40 5.41
C GLU A 83 -0.21 5.45 4.21
N ASP A 84 0.39 5.94 3.12
CA ASP A 84 0.85 5.15 1.97
C ASP A 84 -0.20 4.17 1.42
N PRO A 85 -1.31 4.69 0.85
CA PRO A 85 -2.42 3.87 0.39
C PRO A 85 -2.02 2.99 -0.79
N ARG A 86 -2.55 1.78 -0.85
CA ARG A 86 -2.55 0.90 -2.03
C ARG A 86 -4.00 0.56 -2.36
N ILE A 87 -4.44 0.96 -3.56
CA ILE A 87 -5.80 0.75 -4.04
C ILE A 87 -5.83 -0.33 -5.11
N THR A 88 -6.69 -1.32 -4.91
CA THR A 88 -6.99 -2.35 -5.91
C THR A 88 -8.50 -2.39 -6.14
N LYS A 89 -8.93 -2.39 -7.41
CA LYS A 89 -10.30 -2.77 -7.76
C LYS A 89 -10.36 -4.28 -7.92
N LEU A 90 -11.27 -4.93 -7.19
CA LEU A 90 -11.56 -6.35 -7.32
C LEU A 90 -13.08 -6.51 -7.29
N ASP A 91 -13.61 -7.17 -8.32
CA ASP A 91 -15.05 -7.22 -8.60
C ASP A 91 -15.66 -5.79 -8.63
N ASP A 92 -16.73 -5.54 -7.87
CA ASP A 92 -17.42 -4.24 -7.81
C ASP A 92 -16.90 -3.31 -6.72
N SER A 93 -15.84 -3.69 -6.00
CA SER A 93 -15.33 -2.96 -4.85
C SER A 93 -13.88 -2.51 -5.03
N TYR A 94 -13.55 -1.37 -4.41
CA TYR A 94 -12.19 -0.91 -4.22
C TYR A 94 -11.75 -1.26 -2.80
N TYR A 95 -10.59 -1.90 -2.70
CA TYR A 95 -9.92 -2.22 -1.46
C TYR A 95 -8.72 -1.30 -1.33
N ILE A 96 -8.72 -0.50 -0.28
CA ILE A 96 -7.70 0.51 -0.01
C ILE A 96 -7.00 0.10 1.27
N PHE A 97 -5.85 -0.53 1.12
CA PHE A 97 -4.98 -0.85 2.25
C PHE A 97 -4.08 0.32 2.55
N TYR A 98 -3.78 0.55 3.83
CA TYR A 98 -2.92 1.62 4.28
C TYR A 98 -2.19 1.23 5.57
N THR A 99 -1.08 1.92 5.82
CA THR A 99 -0.39 1.84 7.11
C THR A 99 -1.20 2.60 8.14
N ALA A 100 -1.60 1.93 9.21
CA ALA A 100 -2.36 2.48 10.32
C ALA A 100 -1.43 2.68 11.54
N LEU A 101 -1.42 3.89 12.10
CA LEU A 101 -0.62 4.25 13.26
C LEU A 101 -1.49 4.24 14.53
N SER A 102 -1.27 3.25 15.39
CA SER A 102 -2.12 2.98 16.57
C SER A 102 -1.57 3.49 17.91
N THR A 103 -0.28 3.84 17.99
CA THR A 103 0.36 4.32 19.23
C THR A 103 1.13 5.64 19.03
N MET A 104 1.28 6.39 20.12
CA MET A 104 2.18 7.55 20.22
C MET A 104 2.95 7.47 21.56
N PRO A 105 4.30 7.54 21.57
CA PRO A 105 5.20 7.65 20.42
C PRO A 105 5.10 6.46 19.46
N LEU A 106 5.50 6.67 18.21
CA LEU A 106 5.48 5.63 17.18
C LEU A 106 6.44 4.50 17.57
N THR A 107 5.91 3.28 17.63
CA THR A 107 6.67 2.05 17.82
C THR A 107 6.34 1.07 16.70
N PRO A 108 7.22 0.12 16.35
CA PRO A 108 6.90 -0.88 15.34
C PRO A 108 5.65 -1.70 15.69
N SER A 109 5.40 -1.99 16.97
CA SER A 109 4.17 -2.68 17.41
C SER A 109 2.89 -1.86 17.18
N GLY A 110 3.01 -0.53 17.08
CA GLY A 110 1.92 0.38 16.78
C GLY A 110 1.60 0.53 15.30
N ILE A 111 2.42 -0.06 14.42
CA ILE A 111 2.27 0.02 12.96
C ILE A 111 1.59 -1.24 12.45
N LYS A 112 0.41 -1.08 11.86
CA LYS A 112 -0.43 -2.18 11.35
C LYS A 112 -0.95 -1.85 9.96
N ILE A 113 -1.64 -2.79 9.33
CA ILE A 113 -2.43 -2.53 8.13
C ILE A 113 -3.89 -2.29 8.51
N GLY A 114 -4.46 -1.20 7.97
CA GLY A 114 -5.89 -0.97 7.92
C GLY A 114 -6.42 -1.17 6.50
N LEU A 115 -7.73 -1.37 6.39
CA LEU A 115 -8.47 -1.49 5.13
C LEU A 115 -9.67 -0.54 5.15
N VAL A 116 -9.82 0.20 4.06
CA VAL A 116 -11.09 0.81 3.65
C VAL A 116 -11.59 0.08 2.42
N LYS A 117 -12.80 -0.46 2.50
CA LYS A 117 -13.54 -0.99 1.36
C LYS A 117 -14.64 -0.01 0.95
N THR A 118 -14.79 0.22 -0.35
CA THR A 118 -15.82 1.12 -0.89
C THR A 118 -16.22 0.72 -2.31
N ARG A 119 -17.39 1.17 -2.77
CA ARG A 119 -17.81 1.05 -4.18
C ARG A 119 -17.87 2.41 -4.90
N ASP A 120 -17.93 3.51 -4.13
CA ASP A 120 -18.26 4.84 -4.64
C ASP A 120 -17.36 5.96 -4.08
N PHE A 121 -16.42 5.64 -3.18
CA PHE A 121 -15.59 6.61 -2.46
C PHE A 121 -16.40 7.61 -1.60
N VAL A 122 -17.62 7.26 -1.24
CA VAL A 122 -18.51 8.04 -0.37
C VAL A 122 -18.86 7.23 0.87
N LYS A 123 -19.21 5.96 0.72
CA LYS A 123 -19.48 5.03 1.82
C LYS A 123 -18.29 4.10 2.02
N PHE A 124 -17.91 3.91 3.28
CA PHE A 124 -16.72 3.15 3.65
C PHE A 124 -17.04 2.08 4.70
N GLU A 125 -16.48 0.90 4.49
CA GLU A 125 -16.31 -0.15 5.49
C GLU A 125 -14.84 -0.13 5.93
N LYS A 126 -14.58 0.11 7.23
CA LYS A 126 -13.23 0.22 7.79
C LYS A 126 -12.92 -1.00 8.65
N HIS A 127 -11.74 -1.59 8.45
CA HIS A 127 -11.30 -2.79 9.16
C HIS A 127 -9.83 -2.70 9.57
N ALA A 128 -9.52 -3.21 10.76
CA ALA A 128 -8.15 -3.61 11.10
C ALA A 128 -7.82 -4.91 10.34
N VAL A 129 -6.63 -4.99 9.75
CA VAL A 129 -6.20 -6.15 8.96
C VAL A 129 -5.19 -6.96 9.76
N THR A 130 -3.97 -6.46 9.97
CA THR A 130 -2.92 -7.22 10.63
C THR A 130 -2.86 -6.95 12.14
N PRO A 131 -2.77 -7.99 12.99
CA PRO A 131 -2.50 -7.82 14.41
C PRO A 131 -1.00 -7.63 14.74
N PHE A 132 -0.13 -7.63 13.73
CA PHE A 132 1.34 -7.57 13.84
C PHE A 132 1.93 -6.42 13.00
N ASN A 133 3.24 -6.16 13.17
CA ASN A 133 3.97 -5.14 12.41
C ASN A 133 3.97 -5.46 10.91
N SER A 134 3.29 -4.62 10.14
CA SER A 134 3.22 -4.78 8.69
C SER A 134 2.84 -3.48 8.02
N LYS A 135 3.27 -3.33 6.76
CA LYS A 135 2.94 -2.21 5.87
C LYS A 135 2.67 -2.74 4.47
N ALA A 136 2.23 -1.82 3.61
CA ALA A 136 2.27 -2.00 2.17
C ALA A 136 1.54 -3.24 1.67
N MET A 137 0.32 -3.47 2.13
CA MET A 137 -0.52 -4.52 1.57
C MET A 137 -1.21 -4.04 0.29
N ALA A 138 -1.39 -4.94 -0.66
CA ALA A 138 -2.24 -4.76 -1.83
C ALA A 138 -2.90 -6.09 -2.19
N LEU A 139 -4.00 -6.04 -2.94
CA LEU A 139 -4.56 -7.22 -3.58
C LEU A 139 -4.11 -7.30 -5.03
N PHE A 140 -4.04 -8.53 -5.52
CA PHE A 140 -4.05 -8.79 -6.95
C PHE A 140 -5.41 -8.37 -7.52
N PRO A 141 -5.47 -7.70 -8.69
CA PRO A 141 -6.73 -7.22 -9.28
C PRO A 141 -7.59 -8.33 -9.90
N LYS A 142 -7.20 -9.60 -9.74
CA LYS A 142 -8.01 -10.78 -10.08
C LYS A 142 -7.79 -11.88 -9.06
N LYS A 143 -8.80 -12.75 -8.93
CA LYS A 143 -8.66 -14.00 -8.19
C LYS A 143 -7.73 -14.95 -8.97
N ILE A 144 -6.95 -15.73 -8.22
CA ILE A 144 -6.05 -16.77 -8.75
C ILE A 144 -6.54 -18.09 -8.15
N ASP A 145 -6.88 -19.05 -9.01
CA ASP A 145 -7.51 -20.32 -8.62
C ASP A 145 -8.72 -20.16 -7.68
N GLY A 146 -9.55 -19.15 -7.99
CA GLY A 146 -10.76 -18.84 -7.23
C GLY A 146 -10.53 -18.13 -5.89
N LYS A 147 -9.28 -17.93 -5.47
CA LYS A 147 -8.92 -17.25 -4.21
C LYS A 147 -8.64 -15.77 -4.41
N ILE A 148 -8.94 -14.96 -3.40
CA ILE A 148 -8.46 -13.59 -3.34
C ILE A 148 -6.98 -13.66 -2.91
N VAL A 149 -6.09 -13.03 -3.66
CA VAL A 149 -4.65 -13.06 -3.36
C VAL A 149 -4.20 -11.67 -2.94
N GLY A 150 -3.52 -11.61 -1.80
CA GLY A 150 -2.88 -10.41 -1.28
C GLY A 150 -1.37 -10.56 -1.27
N ILE A 151 -0.69 -9.41 -1.24
CA ILE A 151 0.74 -9.31 -1.02
C ILE A 151 0.99 -8.21 0.01
N LEU A 152 1.85 -8.44 0.97
CA LEU A 152 2.16 -7.49 2.03
C LEU A 152 3.61 -7.55 2.47
N THR A 153 4.04 -6.53 3.20
CA THR A 153 5.37 -6.49 3.82
C THR A 153 5.25 -6.74 5.31
N VAL A 154 5.77 -7.85 5.79
CA VAL A 154 5.87 -8.17 7.22
C VAL A 154 7.13 -7.51 7.76
N ASN A 155 7.10 -7.04 9.02
CA ASN A 155 8.31 -6.63 9.76
C ASN A 155 9.06 -5.40 9.19
N THR A 156 8.37 -4.46 8.52
CA THR A 156 8.96 -3.29 7.83
C THR A 156 9.80 -2.36 8.71
N ASP A 157 9.60 -2.37 10.03
CA ASP A 157 10.42 -1.63 11.01
C ASP A 157 11.00 -2.54 12.11
N MET A 158 10.97 -3.86 11.87
CA MET A 158 11.46 -4.93 12.75
C MET A 158 12.26 -5.96 11.94
N PRO A 159 13.48 -5.64 11.47
CA PRO A 159 14.20 -6.40 10.47
C PRO A 159 14.36 -7.87 10.87
N PRO A 160 14.38 -8.78 9.88
CA PRO A 160 14.29 -8.49 8.44
C PRO A 160 12.83 -8.31 7.99
N SER A 161 12.56 -7.27 7.18
CA SER A 161 11.30 -7.15 6.46
C SER A 161 11.22 -8.20 5.36
N LYS A 162 10.01 -8.69 5.10
CA LYS A 162 9.76 -9.72 4.09
C LYS A 162 8.50 -9.40 3.32
N ILE A 163 8.58 -9.48 1.99
CA ILE A 163 7.40 -9.47 1.13
C ILE A 163 6.87 -10.91 1.09
N ALA A 164 5.58 -11.07 1.39
CA ALA A 164 4.94 -12.38 1.40
C ALA A 164 3.56 -12.33 0.73
N LEU A 165 3.16 -13.48 0.19
CA LEU A 165 1.82 -13.70 -0.36
C LEU A 165 0.86 -14.24 0.70
N VAL A 166 -0.41 -13.94 0.52
CA VAL A 166 -1.50 -14.44 1.34
C VAL A 166 -2.68 -14.78 0.44
N PHE A 167 -3.33 -15.91 0.73
CA PHE A 167 -4.43 -16.43 -0.07
C PHE A 167 -5.66 -16.55 0.80
N PHE A 168 -6.77 -15.94 0.37
CA PHE A 168 -8.03 -15.94 1.09
C PHE A 168 -9.08 -16.72 0.30
N ASP A 169 -9.77 -17.64 0.98
CA ASP A 169 -10.91 -18.40 0.46
C ASP A 169 -12.16 -17.54 0.31
N ASN A 170 -12.31 -16.54 1.17
CA ASN A 170 -13.40 -15.60 1.17
C ASN A 170 -12.93 -14.22 1.64
N GLU A 171 -13.78 -13.22 1.43
CA GLU A 171 -13.46 -11.82 1.72
C GLU A 171 -13.25 -11.57 3.22
N GLU A 172 -14.01 -12.23 4.10
CA GLU A 172 -14.01 -12.01 5.55
C GLU A 172 -12.66 -12.36 6.19
N GLN A 173 -11.92 -13.30 5.59
CA GLN A 173 -10.57 -13.64 6.03
C GLN A 173 -9.59 -12.46 5.93
N ILE A 174 -9.83 -11.48 5.05
CA ILE A 174 -8.96 -10.29 4.87
C ILE A 174 -8.85 -9.50 6.18
N TRP A 175 -9.89 -9.45 7.00
CA TRP A 175 -9.88 -8.73 8.29
C TRP A 175 -10.15 -9.66 9.49
N SER A 176 -9.93 -10.97 9.31
CA SER A 176 -10.08 -11.95 10.38
C SER A 176 -8.82 -12.02 11.24
N PHE A 177 -8.97 -11.69 12.52
CA PHE A 177 -7.87 -11.76 13.49
C PHE A 177 -7.27 -13.16 13.58
N ASP A 178 -8.11 -14.20 13.69
CA ASP A 178 -7.67 -15.59 13.82
C ASP A 178 -6.98 -16.08 12.54
N PHE A 179 -7.47 -15.68 11.36
CA PHE A 179 -6.82 -16.00 10.09
C PHE A 179 -5.39 -15.45 10.08
N TRP A 180 -5.22 -14.17 10.43
CA TRP A 180 -3.91 -13.52 10.41
C TRP A 180 -2.95 -14.07 11.47
N GLN A 181 -3.43 -14.45 12.66
CA GLN A 181 -2.59 -15.12 13.65
C GLN A 181 -2.06 -16.46 13.12
N ASN A 182 -2.93 -17.28 12.53
CA ASN A 182 -2.55 -18.57 11.95
C ASN A 182 -1.61 -18.42 10.74
N TRP A 183 -1.89 -17.46 9.85
CA TRP A 183 -1.03 -17.16 8.72
C TRP A 183 0.36 -16.70 9.18
N LEU A 184 0.45 -15.82 10.19
CA LEU A 184 1.72 -15.34 10.73
C LEU A 184 2.59 -16.47 11.30
N ALA A 185 2.01 -17.55 11.82
CA ALA A 185 2.79 -18.70 12.30
C ALA A 185 3.50 -19.46 11.16
N SER A 186 3.07 -19.28 9.90
CA SER A 186 3.56 -20.06 8.75
C SER A 186 3.97 -19.22 7.53
N TYR A 187 3.92 -17.89 7.63
CA TYR A 187 4.11 -16.97 6.49
C TYR A 187 5.43 -17.13 5.74
N ASN A 188 6.48 -17.64 6.40
CA ASN A 188 7.79 -17.87 5.77
C ASN A 188 7.71 -18.78 4.53
N LYS A 189 6.67 -19.62 4.41
CA LYS A 189 6.42 -20.46 3.22
C LYS A 189 5.99 -19.66 1.99
N PHE A 190 5.49 -18.45 2.18
CA PHE A 190 4.94 -17.57 1.14
C PHE A 190 5.82 -16.35 0.88
N VAL A 191 7.06 -16.34 1.39
CA VAL A 191 7.98 -15.21 1.24
C VAL A 191 8.62 -15.21 -0.14
N LEU A 192 8.61 -14.05 -0.78
CA LEU A 192 9.39 -13.78 -1.98
C LEU A 192 10.80 -13.36 -1.58
N ASN A 193 11.81 -14.14 -1.96
CA ASN A 193 13.23 -13.88 -1.63
C ASN A 193 13.82 -12.78 -2.54
N LEU A 194 13.42 -11.53 -2.28
CA LEU A 194 13.78 -10.36 -3.10
C LEU A 194 14.94 -9.51 -2.54
N ALA A 195 15.32 -9.73 -1.28
CA ALA A 195 16.44 -9.02 -0.66
C ALA A 195 17.77 -9.58 -1.17
N ARG A 196 18.74 -8.69 -1.46
CA ARG A 196 20.07 -9.08 -1.98
C ARG A 196 21.09 -9.38 -0.89
N ALA A 197 20.90 -8.80 0.29
CA ALA A 197 21.72 -9.05 1.47
C ALA A 197 20.82 -9.19 2.71
N PRO A 198 21.27 -9.91 3.76
CA PRO A 198 20.48 -10.09 4.99
C PRO A 198 20.10 -8.79 5.71
N SER A 199 20.86 -7.70 5.49
CA SER A 199 20.61 -6.38 6.08
C SER A 199 19.66 -5.51 5.27
N ASP A 200 19.39 -5.88 4.01
CA ASP A 200 18.53 -5.10 3.12
C ASP A 200 17.07 -5.28 3.53
N GLN A 201 16.27 -4.23 3.37
CA GLN A 201 14.83 -4.29 3.55
C GLN A 201 14.15 -4.32 2.19
N VAL A 202 13.01 -4.98 2.14
CA VAL A 202 12.09 -4.95 1.00
C VAL A 202 10.72 -4.47 1.46
N GLU A 203 10.02 -3.74 0.60
CA GLU A 203 8.63 -3.33 0.84
C GLU A 203 7.86 -3.34 -0.49
N VAL A 204 6.63 -3.86 -0.48
CA VAL A 204 5.74 -3.79 -1.64
C VAL A 204 5.53 -2.32 -2.05
N GLY A 205 5.70 -2.02 -3.34
CA GLY A 205 5.47 -0.67 -3.87
C GLY A 205 4.02 -0.52 -4.28
N ALA A 206 3.75 -0.87 -5.53
CA ALA A 206 2.43 -0.81 -6.16
C ALA A 206 1.71 -2.16 -6.09
N PRO A 207 0.36 -2.19 -6.19
CA PRO A 207 -0.38 -3.41 -6.45
C PRO A 207 0.18 -4.16 -7.68
N PRO A 208 0.19 -5.50 -7.68
CA PRO A 208 0.64 -6.29 -8.83
C PRO A 208 -0.14 -5.93 -10.09
N VAL A 209 0.58 -5.73 -11.20
CA VAL A 209 -0.01 -5.39 -12.50
C VAL A 209 -0.03 -6.63 -13.37
N LEU A 210 -1.22 -7.01 -13.86
CA LEU A 210 -1.35 -8.12 -14.80
C LEU A 210 -0.72 -7.76 -16.14
N THR A 211 0.11 -8.66 -16.65
CA THR A 211 0.67 -8.63 -18.01
C THR A 211 0.43 -9.97 -18.68
N ASP A 212 0.68 -10.07 -19.99
CA ASP A 212 0.55 -11.34 -20.72
C ASP A 212 1.56 -12.40 -20.25
N GLU A 213 2.65 -11.98 -19.59
CA GLU A 213 3.76 -12.85 -19.16
C GLU A 213 3.73 -13.19 -17.67
N GLY A 214 2.83 -12.58 -16.88
CA GLY A 214 2.88 -12.67 -15.42
C GLY A 214 2.37 -11.43 -14.69
N TRP A 215 2.51 -11.46 -13.37
CA TRP A 215 2.23 -10.33 -12.49
C TRP A 215 3.49 -9.51 -12.28
N LEU A 216 3.52 -8.30 -12.84
CA LEU A 216 4.60 -7.35 -12.61
C LEU A 216 4.43 -6.72 -11.23
N LEU A 217 5.34 -7.05 -10.31
CA LEU A 217 5.44 -6.45 -8.99
C LEU A 217 6.55 -5.40 -8.97
N ILE A 218 6.18 -4.16 -8.67
CA ILE A 218 7.13 -3.07 -8.41
C ILE A 218 7.28 -2.91 -6.90
N TYR A 219 8.50 -3.01 -6.39
CA TYR A 219 8.78 -2.99 -4.95
C TYR A 219 9.97 -2.09 -4.62
N ALA A 220 10.05 -1.68 -3.35
CA ALA A 220 11.19 -0.95 -2.82
C ALA A 220 12.25 -1.93 -2.32
N HIS A 221 13.49 -1.73 -2.76
CA HIS A 221 14.67 -2.39 -2.21
C HIS A 221 15.51 -1.35 -1.47
N ILE A 222 15.67 -1.53 -0.16
CA ILE A 222 16.19 -0.49 0.73
C ILE A 222 17.48 -0.97 1.39
N ARG A 223 18.54 -0.18 1.22
CA ARG A 223 19.87 -0.45 1.81
C ARG A 223 20.15 0.51 2.95
N ASN A 224 20.92 0.05 3.93
CA ASN A 224 21.35 0.82 5.10
C ASN A 224 20.19 1.46 5.88
N TYR A 225 19.08 0.72 6.05
CA TYR A 225 17.80 1.23 6.59
C TYR A 225 17.96 1.96 7.94
N TYR A 226 18.78 1.41 8.84
CA TYR A 226 19.04 1.96 10.19
C TYR A 226 20.20 2.95 10.26
N SER A 227 20.68 3.43 9.11
CA SER A 227 21.75 4.43 9.05
C SER A 227 21.25 5.80 8.60
N ALA A 228 22.08 6.83 8.80
CA ALA A 228 21.82 8.16 8.26
C ALA A 228 21.79 8.19 6.70
N ASN A 229 22.44 7.22 6.04
CA ASN A 229 22.59 7.14 4.59
C ASN A 229 21.72 6.03 3.99
N LYS A 230 20.45 5.98 4.39
CA LYS A 230 19.46 5.03 3.87
C LYS A 230 19.16 5.29 2.38
N ILE A 231 19.12 4.23 1.59
CA ILE A 231 18.94 4.31 0.12
C ILE A 231 17.69 3.53 -0.27
N PHE A 232 16.70 4.21 -0.83
CA PHE A 232 15.49 3.60 -1.39
C PHE A 232 15.64 3.43 -2.89
N GLY A 233 15.69 2.19 -3.36
CA GLY A 233 15.62 1.82 -4.77
C GLY A 233 14.23 1.32 -5.14
N VAL A 234 13.82 1.53 -6.40
CA VAL A 234 12.61 0.94 -6.98
C VAL A 234 13.05 -0.17 -7.92
N GLU A 235 12.56 -1.38 -7.68
CA GLU A 235 12.90 -2.58 -8.42
C GLU A 235 11.63 -3.28 -8.90
N ALA A 236 11.78 -4.28 -9.77
CA ALA A 236 10.68 -5.03 -10.31
C ALA A 236 11.01 -6.52 -10.40
N VAL A 237 9.99 -7.35 -10.16
CA VAL A 237 10.02 -8.80 -10.37
C VAL A 237 8.75 -9.20 -11.13
N LEU A 238 8.86 -10.24 -11.96
CA LEU A 238 7.72 -10.83 -12.64
C LEU A 238 7.38 -12.15 -11.94
N LEU A 239 6.15 -12.27 -11.47
CA LEU A 239 5.63 -13.47 -10.80
C LEU A 239 4.79 -14.28 -11.81
N ASP A 240 4.74 -15.60 -11.65
CA ASP A 240 3.93 -16.46 -12.52
C ASP A 240 2.43 -16.15 -12.40
N LEU A 241 1.69 -16.33 -13.49
CA LEU A 241 0.26 -16.00 -13.55
C LEU A 241 -0.59 -16.82 -12.57
N ASN A 242 -0.27 -18.10 -12.41
CA ASN A 242 -1.05 -19.08 -11.64
C ASN A 242 -0.39 -19.41 -10.30
N ASP A 243 0.94 -19.33 -10.21
CA ASP A 243 1.72 -19.57 -8.98
C ASP A 243 2.66 -18.39 -8.67
N PRO A 244 2.09 -17.22 -8.30
CA PRO A 244 2.86 -15.99 -8.10
C PRO A 244 3.86 -16.07 -6.93
#